data_AF-W1UEC6-F1
#
_entry.id   AF-W1UEC6-F1
#
_cell.length_a   1.000
_cell.length_b   1.000
_cell.length_c   1.000
_cell.angle_alpha   90.00
_cell.angle_beta   90.00
_cell.angle_gamma   90.00
#
_symmetry.space_group_name_H-M   'P 1'
#
loop_
_entity.id
_entity.type
_entity.pdbx_description
1 polymer ?
#
loop_
_entity_poly.entity_id
_entity_poly.type
_entity_poly.pdbx_seq_one_letter_code
_entity_poly.pdbx_strand_id
1 'polypeptide(L)' 'VENSWGDKVGTDGYFVASDAWMDEYTYQIVVRKELLTAAEQAAYEAEPIVLAPWDPMGALAE' A
#
# COMPACT_ATOMS: atom_id res chain seq x y z
N VAL A 1 7.46 -10.39 -3.06
CA VAL A 1 7.65 -8.99 -2.67
C VAL A 1 9.13 -8.66 -2.82
N GLU A 2 9.49 -7.87 -3.82
CA GLU A 2 10.86 -7.37 -3.98
C GLU A 2 11.12 -6.27 -2.95
N ASN A 3 12.26 -6.29 -2.26
CA ASN A 3 12.59 -5.31 -1.23
C ASN A 3 13.87 -4.54 -1.60
N SER A 4 14.07 -3.35 -1.03
CA SER A 4 15.19 -2.44 -1.30
C SER A 4 16.39 -2.63 -0.36
N TRP A 5 16.57 -3.83 0.22
CA TRP A 5 17.65 -4.14 1.19
C TRP A 5 18.80 -4.96 0.60
N GLY A 6 18.92 -4.98 -0.74
CA GLY A 6 19.90 -5.76 -1.46
C GLY A 6 19.53 -7.24 -1.57
N ASP A 7 20.39 -8.02 -2.21
CA ASP A 7 20.16 -9.42 -2.58
C ASP A 7 20.36 -10.43 -1.43
N LYS A 8 21.04 -10.03 -0.36
CA LYS A 8 21.38 -10.92 0.78
C LYS A 8 20.24 -11.16 1.77
N VAL A 9 19.23 -10.30 1.79
CA VAL A 9 18.11 -10.38 2.74
C VAL A 9 16.91 -11.00 2.04
N GLY A 10 16.32 -12.03 2.65
CA GLY A 10 15.28 -12.84 2.01
C GLY A 10 15.88 -13.89 1.07
N THR A 11 15.16 -14.22 0.00
CA THR A 11 15.63 -15.09 -1.07
C THR A 11 15.94 -14.23 -2.29
N ASP A 12 17.23 -13.93 -2.51
CA ASP A 12 17.72 -13.05 -3.59
C ASP A 12 17.06 -11.65 -3.57
N GLY A 13 16.80 -11.10 -2.39
CA GLY A 13 16.11 -9.81 -2.21
C GLY A 13 14.57 -9.89 -2.21
N TYR A 14 14.00 -11.10 -2.39
CA TYR A 14 12.56 -11.32 -2.41
C TYR A 14 12.03 -11.96 -1.13
N PHE A 15 10.81 -11.57 -0.78
CA PHE A 15 10.01 -12.13 0.30
C PHE A 15 8.74 -12.78 -0.24
N VAL A 16 8.25 -13.80 0.47
CA VAL A 16 6.94 -14.43 0.24
C VAL A 16 5.96 -13.86 1.28
N ALA A 17 4.87 -13.26 0.80
CA ALA A 17 3.75 -12.83 1.63
C ALA A 17 2.56 -13.74 1.33
N SER A 18 1.96 -14.32 2.37
CA SER A 18 0.70 -15.05 2.22
C SER A 18 -0.47 -14.07 2.08
N ASP A 19 -1.58 -14.57 1.54
CA ASP A 19 -2.84 -13.83 1.41
C ASP A 19 -3.29 -13.26 2.77
N ALA A 20 -3.37 -14.12 3.79
CA ALA A 20 -3.72 -13.71 5.16
C ALA A 20 -2.75 -12.68 5.78
N TRP A 21 -1.47 -12.71 5.38
CA TRP A 21 -0.52 -11.69 5.83
C TRP A 21 -0.77 -10.36 5.12
N MET A 22 -1.08 -10.42 3.83
CA MET A 22 -1.42 -9.23 3.04
C MET A 22 -2.67 -8.55 3.59
N ASP A 23 -3.70 -9.31 3.92
CA ASP A 23 -4.95 -8.79 4.50
C ASP A 23 -4.75 -8.08 5.85
N GLU A 24 -3.93 -8.63 6.73
CA GLU A 24 -3.76 -8.10 8.09
C GLU A 24 -2.76 -6.95 8.16
N TYR A 25 -1.69 -7.00 7.36
CA TYR A 25 -0.53 -6.11 7.54
C TYR A 25 -0.26 -5.17 6.34
N THR A 26 -1.04 -5.24 5.26
CA THR A 26 -0.90 -4.31 4.12
C THR A 26 -1.99 -3.26 4.12
N TYR A 27 -1.61 -2.00 4.30
CA TYR A 27 -2.58 -0.90 4.41
C TYR A 27 -2.84 -0.16 3.10
N GLN A 28 -1.87 -0.15 2.17
CA GLN A 28 -1.93 0.68 0.97
C GLN A 28 -1.33 -0.03 -0.24
N ILE A 29 -1.97 0.15 -1.40
CA ILE A 29 -1.46 -0.27 -2.70
C ILE A 29 -1.65 0.86 -3.71
N VAL A 30 -0.85 0.84 -4.78
CA VAL A 30 -0.97 1.79 -5.88
C VAL A 30 -1.27 1.02 -7.15
N VAL A 31 -2.37 1.39 -7.80
CA VAL A 31 -2.81 0.83 -9.10
C VAL A 31 -3.08 1.96 -10.08
N ARG A 32 -3.10 1.65 -11.38
CA ARG A 32 -3.49 2.62 -12.41
C ARG A 32 -4.98 2.96 -12.27
N LYS A 33 -5.33 4.25 -12.35
CA LYS A 33 -6.73 4.73 -12.23
C LYS A 33 -7.70 4.05 -13.21
N GLU A 34 -7.23 3.69 -14.40
CA GLU A 34 -8.01 2.99 -15.43
C GLU A 34 -8.51 1.60 -14.99
N LEU A 35 -7.91 1.02 -13.95
CA LEU A 35 -8.31 -0.27 -13.38
C LEU A 35 -9.40 -0.12 -12.31
N LEU A 36 -9.70 1.10 -11.86
CA LEU A 36 -10.71 1.36 -10.86
C LEU A 36 -12.11 1.26 -11.46
N THR A 37 -13.04 0.74 -10.68
CA THR A 37 -14.47 0.80 -10.99
C THR A 37 -14.96 2.25 -11.03
N ALA A 38 -16.10 2.50 -11.68
CA ALA A 38 -16.68 3.85 -11.73
C ALA A 38 -16.97 4.42 -10.32
N ALA A 39 -17.35 3.55 -9.37
CA ALA A 39 -17.61 3.95 -7.98
C ALA A 39 -16.31 4.38 -7.26
N GLU A 40 -15.21 3.65 -7.43
CA GLU A 40 -13.92 3.99 -6.84
C GLU A 40 -13.32 5.26 -7.45
N GLN A 41 -13.49 5.48 -8.77
CA GLN A 41 -13.07 6.73 -9.42
C GLN A 41 -13.86 7.93 -8.87
N ALA A 42 -15.18 7.78 -8.68
CA ALA A 42 -16.00 8.84 -8.09
C ALA A 42 -15.59 9.13 -6.63
N ALA A 43 -15.24 8.10 -5.85
CA ALA A 43 -14.73 8.29 -4.48
C ALA A 43 -13.36 8.99 -4.46
N TYR A 44 -12.49 8.68 -5.42
CA TYR A 44 -11.17 9.32 -5.55
C TYR A 44 -11.26 10.82 -5.86
N GLU A 45 -12.25 11.25 -6.65
CA GLU A 45 -12.46 12.67 -7.02
C GLU A 45 -13.29 13.45 -5.99
N ALA A 46 -13.76 12.81 -4.92
CA ALA A 46 -14.52 13.47 -3.87
C ALA A 46 -13.62 14.35 -2.97
N GLU A 47 -14.24 15.27 -2.22
CA GLU A 47 -13.51 16.09 -1.25
C GLU A 47 -12.81 15.19 -0.21
N PRO A 48 -11.48 15.32 -0.02
CA PRO A 48 -10.74 14.45 0.87
C PRO A 48 -11.08 14.69 2.34
N ILE A 49 -11.06 13.61 3.13
CA ILE A 49 -11.15 13.71 4.58
C ILE A 49 -9.77 14.10 5.11
N VAL A 50 -9.67 15.28 5.71
CA VAL A 50 -8.42 15.76 6.31
C VAL A 50 -8.20 15.06 7.64
N LEU A 51 -7.13 14.27 7.73
CA LEU A 51 -6.72 13.60 8.95
C LEU A 51 -5.78 14.48 9.79
N ALA A 52 -5.68 14.17 11.08
CA ALA A 52 -4.75 14.85 11.97
C ALA A 52 -3.29 14.55 11.58
N PRO A 53 -2.33 15.43 11.89
CA PRO A 53 -0.93 15.22 11.54
C PRO A 53 -0.27 13.98 12.15
N TRP A 54 -0.83 13.43 13.23
CA TRP A 54 -0.34 12.24 13.95
C TRP A 54 -1.18 11.00 13.67
N ASP A 55 -2.06 11.03 12.66
CA ASP A 55 -2.85 9.87 12.28
C ASP A 55 -1.91 8.73 11.82
N PRO A 56 -2.14 7.47 12.27
CA PRO A 56 -1.27 6.35 11.96
C PRO A 56 -1.23 5.98 10.47
N MET A 57 -2.15 6.49 9.65
CA MET A 57 -2.14 6.35 8.17
C MET A 57 -1.17 7.34 7.48
N GLY A 58 -0.17 7.85 8.22
CA GLY A 58 0.86 8.77 7.77
C GLY A 58 2.06 8.12 7.09
N ALA A 59 3.27 8.64 7.32
CA ALA A 59 4.48 8.31 6.56
C ALA A 59 4.82 6.81 6.57
N LEU A 60 5.06 6.25 5.37
CA LEU A 60 5.31 4.83 5.13
C LEU A 60 6.72 4.34 5.52
N ALA A 61 7.63 5.22 5.94
CA ALA A 61 8.96 4.87 6.40
C ALA A 61 9.58 6.00 7.25
N GLU A 62 10.15 5.64 8.41
CA GLU A 62 11.26 6.35 9.06
C GLU A 62 12.54 5.49 8.95
#